data_AF-A0A839I9G4-F1
#
_entry.id   AF-A0A839I9G4-F1
#
_cell.length_a   1.000
_cell.length_b   1.000
_cell.length_c   1.000
_cell.angle_alpha   90.00
_cell.angle_beta   90.00
_cell.angle_gamma   90.00
#
_symmetry.space_group_name_H-M   'P 1'
#
loop_
_entity.id
_entity.type
_entity.pdbx_description
1 polymer ?
#
loop_
_entity_poly.entity_id
_entity_poly.type
_entity_poly.pdbx_seq_one_letter_code
_entity_poly.pdbx_strand_id
1 'polypeptide(L)'
;MNYSPLAVHCTSLCFDVIQTEQFKTLTHSEIDDFREDVYELVKERSLLCPSQYGREHLFISHVTEGIIVVLKQCQRSRSARDATWILSALESRIDISIKTIFN
;
A
#
# COMPACT_ATOMS: atom_id res chain seq x y z
N MET A 1 -7.52 -18.05 -0.96
CA MET A 1 -6.37 -17.25 -1.38
C MET A 1 -5.35 -17.30 -0.28
N ASN A 2 -4.08 -17.55 -0.61
CA ASN A 2 -2.98 -17.37 0.33
C ASN A 2 -2.48 -15.95 0.13
N TYR A 3 -2.52 -15.12 1.17
CA TYR A 3 -2.03 -13.74 1.13
C TYR A 3 -0.63 -13.69 1.73
N SER A 4 0.25 -12.90 1.12
CA SER A 4 1.59 -12.70 1.64
C SER A 4 1.55 -11.93 2.98
N PRO A 5 2.52 -12.15 3.88
CA PRO A 5 2.65 -11.35 5.10
C PRO A 5 2.72 -9.85 4.81
N LEU A 6 3.34 -9.46 3.69
CA LEU A 6 3.40 -8.08 3.25
C LEU A 6 2.02 -7.52 2.88
N ALA A 7 1.19 -8.27 2.13
CA ALA A 7 -0.17 -7.83 1.82
C ALA A 7 -1.04 -7.65 3.07
N VAL A 8 -0.91 -8.55 4.05
CA VAL A 8 -1.59 -8.42 5.35
C VAL A 8 -1.13 -7.15 6.07
N HIS A 9 0.18 -6.89 6.11
CA HIS A 9 0.73 -5.68 6.72
C HIS A 9 0.26 -4.40 6.01
N CYS A 10 0.36 -4.33 4.69
CA CYS A 10 -0.11 -3.18 3.91
C CYS A 10 -1.63 -2.95 4.08
N THR A 11 -2.40 -4.02 4.25
CA THR A 11 -3.84 -3.93 4.55
C THR A 11 -4.08 -3.30 5.93
N SER A 12 -3.28 -3.69 6.94
CA SER A 12 -3.32 -3.06 8.26
C SER A 12 -3.03 -1.57 8.18
N LEU A 13 -1.99 -1.16 7.43
CA LEU A 13 -1.65 0.26 7.24
C LEU A 13 -2.82 1.04 6.62
N CYS A 14 -3.50 0.46 5.62
CA CYS A 14 -4.70 1.08 5.07
C CYS A 14 -5.77 1.31 6.15
N PHE A 15 -6.02 0.32 7.01
CA PHE A 15 -7.02 0.44 8.06
C PHE A 15 -6.64 1.44 9.15
N ASP A 16 -5.36 1.53 9.53
CA ASP A 16 -4.87 2.51 10.49
C ASP A 16 -5.21 3.95 10.03
N VAL A 17 -5.07 4.22 8.73
CA VAL A 17 -5.45 5.52 8.13
C VAL A 17 -6.97 5.67 8.01
N ILE A 18 -7.67 4.65 7.46
CA ILE A 18 -9.12 4.69 7.18
C ILE A 18 -9.96 4.88 8.45
N GLN A 19 -9.50 4.33 9.57
CA GLN A 19 -10.19 4.39 10.86
C GLN A 19 -10.05 5.74 11.57
N THR A 20 -9.15 6.61 11.11
CA THR A 20 -9.06 7.97 11.67
C THR A 20 -10.31 8.80 11.32
N GLU A 21 -10.77 9.63 12.25
CA GLU A 21 -11.96 10.48 12.03
C GLU A 21 -11.76 11.46 10.86
N GLN A 22 -10.54 11.96 10.71
CA GLN A 22 -10.12 12.90 9.67
C GLN A 22 -10.05 12.28 8.27
N PHE A 23 -9.99 10.94 8.13
CA PHE A 23 -9.89 10.30 6.81
C PHE A 23 -11.02 10.68 5.86
N LYS A 24 -12.23 10.91 6.38
CA LYS A 24 -13.40 11.30 5.56
C LYS A 24 -13.28 12.70 4.98
N THR A 25 -12.47 13.56 5.56
CA THR A 25 -12.28 14.95 5.13
C THR A 25 -11.03 15.15 4.28
N LEU A 26 -10.15 14.15 4.21
CA LEU A 26 -8.96 14.22 3.37
C LEU A 26 -9.33 14.29 1.89
N THR A 27 -8.64 15.17 1.19
CA THR A 27 -8.55 15.24 -0.27
C THR A 27 -7.56 14.18 -0.78
N HIS A 28 -7.61 13.87 -2.08
CA HIS A 28 -6.59 12.99 -2.64
C HIS A 28 -5.18 13.57 -2.58
N SER A 29 -5.04 14.90 -2.60
CA SER A 29 -3.74 15.54 -2.46
C SER A 29 -3.16 15.28 -1.07
N GLU A 30 -3.98 15.45 -0.03
CA GLU A 30 -3.55 15.13 1.35
C GLU A 30 -3.27 13.63 1.53
N ILE A 31 -3.96 12.75 0.79
CA ILE A 31 -3.62 11.32 0.75
C ILE A 31 -2.29 11.08 0.03
N ASP A 32 -1.98 11.83 -1.02
CA ASP A 32 -0.67 11.74 -1.72
C ASP A 32 0.48 12.16 -0.82
N ASP A 33 0.26 13.07 0.13
CA ASP A 33 1.27 13.52 1.09
C ASP A 33 1.74 12.38 2.02
N PHE A 34 0.95 11.31 2.19
CA PHE A 34 1.35 10.12 2.95
C PHE A 34 2.39 9.24 2.25
N ARG A 35 2.73 9.53 1.00
CA ARG A 35 3.56 8.65 0.17
C ARG A 35 4.92 8.35 0.78
N GLU A 36 5.59 9.35 1.34
CA GLU A 36 6.92 9.18 1.95
C GLU A 36 6.82 8.32 3.23
N ASP A 37 5.86 8.63 4.10
CA ASP A 37 5.62 7.86 5.33
C ASP A 37 5.27 6.40 5.02
N VAL A 38 4.38 6.17 4.06
CA VAL A 38 3.99 4.81 3.63
C VAL A 38 5.19 4.07 3.03
N TYR A 39 6.05 4.76 2.25
CA TYR A 39 7.26 4.16 1.71
C TYR A 39 8.20 3.67 2.81
N GLU A 40 8.45 4.48 3.84
CA GLU A 40 9.30 4.07 4.96
C GLU A 40 8.69 2.92 5.77
N LEU A 41 7.37 2.93 6.02
CA LEU A 41 6.69 1.83 6.71
C LEU A 41 6.76 0.49 5.93
N VAL A 42 6.58 0.53 4.62
CA VAL A 42 6.72 -0.66 3.76
C VAL A 42 8.17 -1.15 3.74
N LYS A 43 9.12 -0.24 3.64
CA LYS A 43 10.57 -0.54 3.67
C LYS A 43 10.95 -1.25 4.96
N GLU A 44 10.58 -0.70 6.12
CA GLU A 44 10.86 -1.30 7.44
C GLU A 44 10.35 -2.74 7.56
N ARG A 45 9.22 -3.06 6.93
CA ARG A 45 8.58 -4.37 7.03
C ARG A 45 9.01 -5.36 5.96
N SER A 46 9.50 -4.88 4.83
CA SER A 46 10.02 -5.71 3.74
C SER A 46 11.39 -6.32 4.03
N LEU A 47 12.14 -5.75 4.99
CA LEU A 47 13.55 -6.10 5.27
C LEU A 47 14.48 -5.94 4.05
N LEU A 48 14.04 -5.15 3.06
CA LEU A 48 14.83 -4.83 1.87
C LEU A 48 15.77 -3.65 2.13
N CYS A 49 16.79 -3.51 1.28
CA CYS A 49 17.78 -2.45 1.30
C CYS A 49 17.71 -1.59 0.01
N PRO A 50 16.66 -0.77 -0.17
CA PRO A 50 16.47 0.02 -1.39
C PRO A 50 17.57 1.06 -1.67
N SER A 51 18.37 1.42 -0.66
CA SER A 51 19.54 2.29 -0.84
C SER A 51 20.69 1.59 -1.56
N GLN A 52 20.75 0.26 -1.51
CA GLN A 52 21.77 -0.56 -2.17
C GLN A 52 21.25 -1.15 -3.49
N TYR A 53 19.97 -1.49 -3.55
CA TYR A 53 19.38 -2.19 -4.69
C TYR A 53 18.23 -1.42 -5.32
N GLY A 54 18.46 -0.85 -6.51
CA GLY A 54 17.43 -0.08 -7.23
C GLY A 54 16.15 -0.87 -7.54
N ARG A 55 16.24 -2.19 -7.73
CA ARG A 55 15.06 -3.06 -7.91
C ARG A 55 14.19 -3.14 -6.66
N GLU A 56 14.80 -3.13 -5.48
CA GLU A 56 14.08 -3.13 -4.22
C GLU A 56 13.42 -1.77 -3.97
N HIS A 57 14.09 -0.66 -4.34
CA HIS A 57 13.48 0.67 -4.35
C HIS A 57 12.24 0.71 -5.27
N LEU A 58 12.34 0.19 -6.49
CA LEU A 58 11.22 0.10 -7.41
C LEU A 58 10.07 -0.73 -6.84
N PHE A 59 10.38 -1.88 -6.22
CA PHE A 59 9.39 -2.74 -5.60
C PHE A 59 8.63 -2.03 -4.49
N ILE A 60 9.35 -1.41 -3.53
CA ILE A 60 8.72 -0.66 -2.44
C ILE A 60 7.88 0.48 -3.00
N SER A 61 8.40 1.23 -3.98
CA SER A 61 7.66 2.33 -4.63
C SER A 61 6.35 1.87 -5.28
N HIS A 62 6.34 0.71 -5.93
CA HIS A 62 5.12 0.14 -6.52
C HIS A 62 4.10 -0.28 -5.46
N VAL A 63 4.55 -0.87 -4.35
CA VAL A 63 3.68 -1.26 -3.24
C VAL A 63 3.11 -0.03 -2.56
N THR A 64 3.92 1.00 -2.31
CA THR A 64 3.49 2.31 -1.80
C THR A 64 2.42 2.93 -2.67
N GLU A 65 2.63 3.00 -4.00
CA GLU A 65 1.60 3.51 -4.92
C GLU A 65 0.31 2.69 -4.84
N GLY A 66 0.42 1.36 -4.70
CA GLY A 66 -0.74 0.50 -4.47
C GLY A 66 -1.56 0.89 -3.25
N ILE A 67 -0.90 1.16 -2.12
CA ILE A 67 -1.54 1.62 -0.88
C ILE A 67 -2.21 2.97 -1.09
N ILE A 68 -1.51 3.94 -1.69
CA ILE A 68 -2.06 5.28 -1.96
C ILE A 68 -3.32 5.20 -2.84
N VAL A 69 -3.30 4.37 -3.89
CA VAL A 69 -4.46 4.14 -4.75
C VAL A 69 -5.63 3.54 -3.97
N VAL A 70 -5.36 2.54 -3.11
CA VAL A 70 -6.39 1.93 -2.26
C VAL A 70 -7.00 2.95 -1.31
N LEU A 71 -6.18 3.80 -0.66
CA LEU A 71 -6.66 4.85 0.23
C LEU A 71 -7.56 5.84 -0.51
N LYS A 72 -7.17 6.30 -1.71
CA LYS A 72 -8.02 7.17 -2.54
C LYS A 72 -9.35 6.49 -2.91
N GLN A 73 -9.35 5.19 -3.18
CA GLN A 73 -10.59 4.45 -3.46
C GLN A 73 -11.48 4.33 -2.22
N CYS A 74 -10.90 4.07 -1.05
CA CYS A 74 -11.60 4.03 0.24
C CYS A 74 -12.15 5.39 0.69
N GLN A 75 -11.50 6.48 0.26
CA GLN A 75 -11.97 7.85 0.44
C GLN A 75 -13.19 8.10 -0.46
N ARG A 76 -13.09 7.75 -1.75
CA ARG A 76 -14.17 7.93 -2.74
C ARG A 76 -15.42 7.11 -2.43
N SER A 77 -15.25 5.87 -1.99
CA SER A 77 -16.37 4.96 -1.73
C SER A 77 -16.20 4.22 -0.41
N ARG A 78 -17.22 4.31 0.46
CA ARG A 78 -17.26 3.52 1.70
C ARG A 78 -17.31 2.01 1.44
N SER A 79 -17.89 1.58 0.31
CA SER A 79 -17.94 0.16 -0.04
C SER A 79 -16.56 -0.43 -0.38
N ALA A 80 -15.57 0.42 -0.71
CA ALA A 80 -14.20 -0.01 -0.95
C ALA A 80 -13.40 -0.26 0.34
N ARG A 81 -13.99 0.00 1.52
CA ARG A 81 -13.38 -0.28 2.83
C ARG A 81 -13.53 -1.74 3.26
N ASP A 82 -13.88 -2.62 2.34
CA ASP A 82 -13.97 -4.05 2.56
C ASP A 82 -12.56 -4.66 2.70
N ALA A 83 -12.34 -5.36 3.81
CA ALA A 83 -11.02 -5.92 4.12
C ALA A 83 -10.56 -6.95 3.08
N THR A 84 -11.48 -7.75 2.54
CA THR A 84 -11.16 -8.77 1.54
C THR A 84 -10.73 -8.13 0.23
N TRP A 85 -11.43 -7.07 -0.19
CA TRP A 85 -11.10 -6.30 -1.37
C TRP A 85 -9.75 -5.60 -1.24
N ILE A 86 -9.50 -4.90 -0.13
CA ILE A 86 -8.20 -4.23 0.12
C ILE A 86 -7.06 -5.24 0.07
N LEU A 87 -7.22 -6.35 0.79
CA LEU A 87 -6.20 -7.39 0.88
C LEU A 87 -5.91 -8.03 -0.49
N SER A 88 -6.96 -8.30 -1.28
CA SER A 88 -6.82 -8.82 -2.63
C SER A 88 -6.17 -7.83 -3.59
N ALA A 89 -6.50 -6.54 -3.47
CA ALA A 89 -5.92 -5.49 -4.30
C ALA A 89 -4.41 -5.32 -4.04
N LEU A 90 -4.00 -5.36 -2.77
CA LEU A 90 -2.61 -5.25 -2.36
C LEU A 90 -1.80 -6.49 -2.74
N GLU A 91 -2.33 -7.70 -2.52
CA GLU A 91 -1.67 -8.93 -2.96
C GLU A 91 -1.47 -8.96 -4.48
N SER A 92 -2.48 -8.58 -5.25
CA SER A 92 -2.37 -8.46 -6.70
C SER A 92 -1.29 -7.47 -7.13
N ARG A 93 -1.21 -6.30 -6.46
CA ARG A 93 -0.15 -5.32 -6.71
C ARG A 93 1.24 -5.88 -6.41
N ILE A 94 1.41 -6.59 -5.31
CA ILE A 94 2.68 -7.21 -4.92
C ILE A 94 3.10 -8.26 -5.95
N ASP A 95 2.20 -9.16 -6.33
CA ASP A 95 2.46 -10.21 -7.34
C ASP A 95 2.85 -9.62 -8.70
N ILE A 96 2.10 -8.61 -9.19
CA ILE A 96 2.42 -7.90 -10.43
C ILE A 96 3.80 -7.23 -10.33
N SER A 97 4.12 -6.60 -9.19
CA SER A 97 5.41 -5.92 -9.00
C SER A 97 6.57 -6.90 -9.00
N ILE A 98 6.43 -8.05 -8.34
CA ILE A 98 7.42 -9.13 -8.37
C ILE A 98 7.65 -9.59 -9.80
N LYS A 99 6.56 -9.89 -10.52
CA LYS A 99 6.61 -10.35 -11.91
C LYS A 99 7.19 -9.33 -12.89
N THR A 100 7.09 -8.05 -12.61
CA THR A 100 7.57 -6.99 -13.50
C THR A 100 9.04 -6.65 -13.26
N ILE A 101 9.49 -6.74 -12.01
CA ILE A 101 10.82 -6.26 -11.60
C ILE A 101 11.86 -7.40 -11.57
N PHE A 102 11.43 -8.61 -11.22
CA PHE A 102 12.33 -9.73 -10.93
C PHE A 102 12.22 -10.90 -11.93
N ASN A 103 11.31 -10.84 -12.90
CA ASN A 103 11.32 -11.77 -14.04
C ASN A 103 12.01 -11.18 -15.27
#